data_AF-A0A966J638-F1
#
_entry.id   AF-A0A966J638-F1
#
_cell.length_a   1.000
_cell.length_b   1.000
_cell.length_c   1.000
_cell.angle_alpha   90.00
_cell.angle_beta   90.00
_cell.angle_gamma   90.00
#
_symmetry.space_group_name_H-M   'P 1'
#
loop_
_entity.id
_entity.type
_entity.pdbx_description
1 polymer ?
#
loop_
_entity_poly.entity_id
_entity_poly.type
_entity_poly.pdbx_seq_one_letter_code
_entity_poly.pdbx_strand_id
1 'polypeptide(L)' 'MSDFSLALNDEQQQIRDWTHGFAADVMRPAAHEWDEREEFPYPIVEEAAKIGLYGWEFLMNAMQDGSGL' A
#
# COMPACT_ATOMS: atom_id res chain seq x y z
N MET A 1 0.38 17.83 22.73
CA MET A 1 0.90 16.45 22.63
C MET A 1 -0.33 15.57 22.53
N SER A 2 -0.51 14.87 21.41
CA SER A 2 -1.51 13.80 21.35
C SER A 2 -1.05 12.67 22.27
N ASP A 3 -1.94 12.16 23.10
CA ASP A 3 -1.67 10.98 23.91
C ASP A 3 -1.38 9.78 23.01
N PHE A 4 -0.56 8.84 23.48
CA PHE A 4 -0.28 7.60 22.77
C PHE A 4 -1.58 6.84 22.46
N SER A 5 -1.74 6.42 21.20
CA SER A 5 -2.90 5.66 20.72
C SER A 5 -2.45 4.60 19.71
N LEU A 6 -3.10 3.44 19.76
CA LEU A 6 -2.96 2.37 18.77
C LEU A 6 -4.05 2.43 17.68
N ALA A 7 -4.98 3.39 17.79
CA ALA A 7 -5.98 3.60 16.77
C ALA A 7 -5.35 4.36 15.59
N LEU A 8 -5.56 3.85 14.37
CA LEU A 8 -5.22 4.56 13.16
C LEU A 8 -6.07 5.83 13.04
N ASN A 9 -5.47 6.93 12.63
CA ASN A 9 -6.21 8.12 12.25
C ASN A 9 -6.93 7.91 10.90
N ASP A 10 -7.79 8.84 10.51
CA ASP A 10 -8.62 8.70 9.30
C ASP A 10 -7.77 8.57 8.02
N GLU A 11 -6.64 9.27 7.94
CA GLU A 11 -5.72 9.24 6.79
C GLU A 11 -5.03 7.88 6.67
N GLN A 12 -4.52 7.35 7.79
CA GLN A 12 -3.92 6.02 7.87
C GLN A 12 -4.93 4.92 7.54
N GLN A 13 -6.17 5.04 8.03
CA GLN A 13 -7.24 4.10 7.68
C GLN A 13 -7.54 4.15 6.18
N GLN A 14 -7.58 5.34 5.58
CA GLN A 14 -7.78 5.49 4.15
C GLN A 14 -6.66 4.83 3.33
N ILE A 15 -5.39 5.05 3.71
CA ILE A 15 -4.24 4.43 3.05
C ILE A 15 -4.29 2.90 3.18
N ARG A 16 -4.59 2.39 4.38
CA ARG A 16 -4.76 0.95 4.62
C ARG A 16 -5.85 0.36 3.74
N ASP A 17 -7.03 0.97 3.72
CA ASP A 17 -8.18 0.42 3.01
C ASP A 17 -7.96 0.47 1.48
N TRP A 18 -7.35 1.54 0.99
CA TRP A 18 -6.98 1.68 -0.41
C TRP A 18 -5.92 0.66 -0.84
N THR A 19 -4.83 0.50 -0.08
CA THR A 19 -3.78 -0.50 -0.37
C THR A 19 -4.30 -1.93 -0.25
N HIS A 20 -5.18 -2.21 0.72
CA HIS A 20 -5.87 -3.49 0.83
C HIS A 20 -6.77 -3.78 -0.37
N GLY A 21 -7.48 -2.78 -0.90
CA GLY A 21 -8.29 -2.92 -2.11
C GLY A 21 -7.43 -3.36 -3.29
N PHE A 22 -6.32 -2.66 -3.56
CA PHE A 22 -5.38 -3.05 -4.61
C PHE A 22 -4.85 -4.47 -4.41
N ALA A 23 -4.47 -4.83 -3.19
CA ALA A 23 -3.97 -6.17 -2.90
C ALA A 23 -5.04 -7.26 -3.11
N ALA A 24 -6.29 -6.98 -2.73
CA ALA A 24 -7.39 -7.93 -2.87
C ALA A 24 -7.80 -8.15 -4.33
N ASP A 25 -7.82 -7.08 -5.13
CA ASP A 25 -8.38 -7.10 -6.48
C ASP A 25 -7.33 -7.38 -7.56
N VAL A 26 -6.06 -7.04 -7.31
CA VAL A 26 -4.97 -7.17 -8.29
C VAL A 26 -3.94 -8.21 -7.87
N MET A 27 -3.41 -8.12 -6.65
CA MET A 27 -2.31 -9.00 -6.22
C MET A 27 -2.78 -10.42 -5.90
N ARG A 28 -3.81 -10.57 -5.06
CA ARG A 28 -4.28 -11.87 -4.57
C ARG A 28 -4.72 -12.83 -5.68
N PRO A 29 -5.46 -12.39 -6.73
CA PRO A 29 -5.87 -13.29 -7.81
C PRO A 29 -4.69 -13.84 -8.61
N ALA A 30 -3.61 -13.06 -8.75
CA ALA A 30 -2.43 -13.44 -9.52
C ALA A 30 -1.33 -14.11 -8.67
N ALA A 31 -1.45 -14.10 -7.34
CA ALA A 31 -0.38 -14.49 -6.42
C ALA A 31 0.15 -15.91 -6.67
N HIS A 32 -0.73 -16.88 -6.89
CA HIS A 32 -0.33 -18.27 -7.13
C HIS A 32 0.42 -18.45 -8.45
N GLU A 33 -0.01 -17.78 -9.52
CA GLU A 33 0.66 -17.85 -10.81
C GLU A 33 2.09 -17.30 -10.73
N TRP A 34 2.28 -16.17 -10.05
CA TRP A 34 3.59 -15.55 -9.90
C TRP A 34 4.51 -16.33 -8.94
N ASP A 35 3.94 -16.99 -7.93
CA ASP A 35 4.67 -17.92 -7.06
C ASP A 35 5.20 -19.12 -7.87
N GLU A 36 4.35 -19.78 -8.65
CA GLU A 36 4.75 -20.92 -9.50
C GLU A 36 5.80 -20.54 -10.56
N ARG A 37 5.75 -19.31 -11.07
CA ARG A 37 6.70 -18.80 -12.07
C ARG A 37 8.06 -18.44 -11.48
N GLU A 38 8.16 -18.20 -10.17
CA GLU A 38 9.36 -17.72 -9.48
C GLU A 38 9.96 -16.44 -10.12
N GLU A 39 9.10 -15.58 -10.67
CA GLU A 39 9.49 -14.36 -11.40
C GLU A 39 9.03 -13.09 -10.67
N PHE A 40 9.74 -11.99 -10.92
CA PHE A 40 9.31 -10.69 -10.41
C PHE A 40 8.08 -10.17 -11.20
N PRO A 41 6.97 -9.82 -10.53
CA PRO A 41 5.72 -9.48 -11.19
C PRO A 41 5.70 -8.03 -11.69
N TYR A 42 6.55 -7.71 -12.67
CA TYR A 42 6.63 -6.38 -13.28
C TYR A 42 5.27 -5.79 -13.68
N PRO A 43 4.33 -6.54 -14.27
CA PRO A 43 3.01 -5.99 -14.61
C PRO A 43 2.22 -5.50 -13.39
N ILE A 44 2.26 -6.22 -12.27
CA ILE A 44 1.57 -5.81 -11.04
C ILE A 44 2.22 -4.55 -10.45
N VAL A 45 3.55 -4.48 -10.48
CA VAL A 45 4.29 -3.30 -10.02
C VAL A 45 3.98 -2.08 -10.90
N GLU A 46 3.80 -2.26 -12.20
CA GLU A 46 3.36 -1.19 -13.10
C GLU A 46 1.96 -0.68 -12.75
N GLU A 47 1.01 -1.58 -12.43
CA GLU A 47 -0.32 -1.18 -11.95
C GLU A 47 -0.26 -0.44 -10.60
N ALA A 48 0.60 -0.88 -9.67
CA ALA A 48 0.85 -0.18 -8.42
C ALA A 48 1.39 1.24 -8.65
N ALA A 49 2.29 1.39 -9.62
CA ALA A 49 2.83 2.70 -10.01
C ALA A 49 1.74 3.62 -10.59
N LYS A 50 0.84 3.08 -11.43
CA LYS A 50 -0.27 3.83 -12.05
C LYS A 50 -1.25 4.40 -11.03
N ILE A 51 -1.50 3.69 -9.94
CA ILE A 51 -2.38 4.17 -8.87
C ILE A 51 -1.65 5.12 -7.89
N GLY A 52 -0.34 5.32 -8.04
CA GLY A 52 0.43 6.28 -7.26
C GLY A 52 1.07 5.72 -5.98
N LEU A 53 1.16 4.39 -5.80
CA LEU A 53 1.79 3.78 -4.62
C LEU A 53 3.28 4.13 -4.46
N TYR A 54 3.93 4.56 -5.53
CA TYR A 54 5.32 5.04 -5.52
C TYR A 54 5.41 6.55 -5.76
N GLY A 55 4.29 7.25 -5.68
CA GLY A 55 4.18 8.68 -5.95
C GLY A 55 4.76 9.54 -4.83
N TRP A 56 5.09 10.77 -5.17
CA TRP A 56 5.60 11.77 -4.23
C TRP A 56 4.64 12.01 -3.05
N GLU A 57 3.34 12.05 -3.32
CA GLU A 57 2.30 12.28 -2.29
C GLU A 57 2.31 11.18 -1.23
N PHE A 58 2.37 9.91 -1.66
CA PHE A 58 2.47 8.77 -0.75
C PHE A 58 3.74 8.84 0.11
N LEU A 59 4.89 9.12 -0.51
CA LEU A 59 6.15 9.26 0.20
C LEU A 59 6.13 10.41 1.22
N MET A 60 5.60 11.57 0.84
CA MET A 60 5.48 12.71 1.74
C MET A 60 4.57 12.41 2.93
N ASN A 61 3.42 11.77 2.69
CA ASN A 61 2.48 11.41 3.76
C ASN A 61 3.16 10.46 4.77
N ALA A 62 3.81 9.41 4.29
CA ALA A 62 4.54 8.47 5.14
C ALA A 62 5.69 9.13 5.93
N MET A 63 6.42 10.08 5.31
CA MET A 63 7.51 10.81 5.99
C MET A 63 7.00 11.80 7.05
N GLN A 64 5.78 12.29 6.91
CA GLN A 64 5.17 13.25 7.83
C GLN A 64 4.42 12.56 8.98
N ASP A 65 4.15 11.26 8.89
CA ASP A 65 3.51 10.51 9.97
C ASP A 65 4.47 10.35 11.16
N GLY A 66 4.23 11.15 12.20
CA GLY A 66 4.98 11.09 13.45
C GLY A 66 4.71 9.83 14.29
N SER A 67 3.69 9.03 13.97
CA SER A 67 3.44 7.73 14.61
C SER A 67 4.24 6.59 13.99
N GLY A 68 4.66 6.73 12.74
CA GLY A 68 5.40 5.73 11.97
C GLY A 68 4.57 4.49 11.60
N LEU A 69 3.24 4.62 11.54
CA LEU A 69 2.30 3.54 11.20
C LEU A 69 1.95 3.54 9.70
#